data_AF-A0A535GW58-F1
#
_entry.id   AF-A0A535GW58-F1
#
_cell.length_a   1.000
_cell.length_b   1.000
_cell.length_c   1.000
_cell.angle_alpha   90.00
_cell.angle_beta   90.00
_cell.angle_gamma   90.00
#
_symmetry.space_group_name_H-M   'P 1'
#
loop_
_entity.id
_entity.type
_entity.pdbx_description
1 polymer ?
#
loop_
_entity_poly.entity_id
_entity_poly.type
_entity_poly.pdbx_seq_one_letter_code
_entity_poly.pdbx_strand_id
1 'polypeptide(L)'
;MNRLVDRFGRTGFAALSSLMWALPMAAWAGSADLSPIDKTAYPWIALAIGVVMLVVWLVLLTRLSRMRVAPRQRRLDLGQMSREEKRWNIAGFAFVCGLIAWLNAAATVDWAPLLSAVAAGRIGPSILGAGLILFLIAMLAGAWISWRRSSAAFQRRIGALARP
;
A
#
# COMPACT_ATOMS: atom_id res chain seq x y z
N MET A 1 -7.98 -20.59 -5.75
CA MET A 1 -8.62 -19.26 -5.87
C MET A 1 -9.95 -19.17 -5.10
N ASN A 2 -10.93 -20.06 -5.37
CA ASN A 2 -12.29 -19.94 -4.81
C ASN A 2 -12.34 -19.75 -3.29
N ARG A 3 -11.64 -20.56 -2.48
CA ARG A 3 -11.65 -20.41 -1.01
C ARG A 3 -11.16 -19.03 -0.51
N LEU A 4 -10.16 -18.44 -1.16
CA LEU A 4 -9.62 -17.13 -0.77
C LEU A 4 -10.55 -15.99 -1.22
N VAL A 5 -11.12 -16.11 -2.42
CA VAL A 5 -12.10 -15.15 -2.95
C VAL A 5 -13.41 -15.19 -2.15
N ASP A 6 -13.83 -16.37 -1.68
CA ASP A 6 -14.98 -16.51 -0.80
C ASP A 6 -14.72 -15.87 0.57
N ARG A 7 -13.50 -16.04 1.11
CA ARG A 7 -13.07 -15.48 2.40
C ARG A 7 -12.97 -13.95 2.38
N PHE A 8 -12.28 -13.39 1.38
CA PHE A 8 -11.96 -11.95 1.33
C PHE A 8 -12.90 -11.13 0.45
N GLY A 9 -13.71 -11.78 -0.40
CA GLY A 9 -14.49 -11.13 -1.44
C GLY A 9 -13.64 -10.72 -2.64
N ARG A 10 -14.30 -10.35 -3.74
CA ARG A 10 -13.60 -9.89 -4.96
C ARG A 10 -12.72 -8.68 -4.66
N THR A 11 -13.27 -7.64 -4.03
CA THR A 11 -12.53 -6.41 -3.78
C THR A 11 -11.38 -6.59 -2.78
N GLY A 12 -11.59 -7.35 -1.70
CA GLY A 12 -10.54 -7.63 -0.72
C GLY A 12 -9.41 -8.49 -1.30
N PHE A 13 -9.76 -9.51 -2.09
CA PHE A 13 -8.76 -10.32 -2.77
C PHE A 13 -8.01 -9.53 -3.84
N ALA A 14 -8.70 -8.70 -4.62
CA ALA A 14 -8.06 -7.79 -5.58
C ALA A 14 -7.05 -6.88 -4.86
N ALA A 15 -7.44 -6.22 -3.77
CA ALA A 15 -6.56 -5.36 -2.99
C ALA A 15 -5.31 -6.10 -2.48
N LEU A 16 -5.47 -7.32 -1.93
CA LEU A 16 -4.34 -8.14 -1.46
C LEU A 16 -3.42 -8.54 -2.62
N SER A 17 -3.99 -9.00 -3.74
CA SER A 17 -3.19 -9.38 -4.92
C SER A 17 -2.44 -8.19 -5.51
N SER A 18 -3.05 -7.00 -5.52
CA SER A 18 -2.40 -5.76 -5.94
C SER A 18 -1.30 -5.35 -4.98
N LEU A 19 -1.47 -5.52 -3.67
CA LEU A 19 -0.42 -5.22 -2.69
C LEU A 19 0.78 -6.17 -2.86
N MET A 20 0.51 -7.46 -3.05
CA MET A 20 1.54 -8.48 -3.29
C MET A 20 2.34 -8.22 -4.58
N TRP A 21 1.72 -7.59 -5.58
CA TRP A 21 2.38 -7.20 -6.82
C TRP A 21 3.12 -5.85 -6.68
N ALA A 22 2.47 -4.85 -6.08
CA ALA A 22 2.97 -3.48 -6.03
C ALA A 22 4.19 -3.32 -5.10
N LEU A 23 4.25 -4.04 -3.98
CA LEU A 23 5.37 -3.94 -3.04
C LEU A 23 6.70 -4.42 -3.66
N PRO A 24 6.78 -5.62 -4.28
CA PRO A 24 7.97 -6.02 -5.02
C PRO A 24 8.31 -5.09 -6.18
N MET A 25 7.30 -4.60 -6.93
CA MET A 25 7.54 -3.68 -8.04
C MET A 25 8.12 -2.33 -7.59
N ALA A 26 7.67 -1.80 -6.45
CA ALA A 26 8.22 -0.57 -5.88
C ALA A 26 9.70 -0.76 -5.46
N ALA A 27 10.01 -1.86 -4.79
CA ALA A 27 11.38 -2.20 -4.41
C ALA A 27 12.28 -2.44 -5.63
N TRP A 28 11.75 -3.14 -6.64
CA TRP A 28 12.45 -3.42 -7.88
C TRP A 28 12.74 -2.13 -8.67
N ALA A 29 11.78 -1.22 -8.79
CA ALA A 29 11.99 0.07 -9.45
C ALA A 29 13.09 0.90 -8.75
N GLY A 30 13.09 0.94 -7.42
CA GLY A 30 14.17 1.59 -6.65
C GLY A 30 15.53 0.92 -6.85
N SER A 31 15.59 -0.42 -6.92
CA SER A 31 16.85 -1.13 -7.19
C SER A 31 17.39 -0.92 -8.59
N ALA A 32 16.52 -0.77 -9.59
CA ALA A 32 16.90 -0.54 -10.98
C ALA A 32 17.53 0.85 -11.16
N ASP A 33 17.01 1.86 -10.46
CA ASP A 33 17.49 3.24 -10.48
C ASP A 33 18.88 3.39 -9.85
N LEU A 34 19.17 2.60 -8.80
CA LEU A 34 20.46 2.62 -8.10
C LEU A 34 21.59 1.86 -8.83
N SER A 35 21.28 1.12 -9.91
CA SER A 35 22.27 0.32 -10.60
C SER A 35 22.98 1.13 -11.70
N PRO A 36 24.33 1.14 -11.75
CA PRO A 36 25.02 1.82 -12.85
C PRO A 36 24.61 1.15 -14.17
N ILE A 37 24.00 1.92 -15.08
CA ILE A 37 23.58 1.48 -16.43
C ILE A 37 24.73 0.74 -17.15
N ASP A 38 25.97 1.12 -16.85
CA ASP A 38 27.18 0.58 -17.46
C ASP A 38 27.62 -0.77 -16.87
N LYS A 39 27.06 -1.19 -15.73
CA LYS A 39 27.42 -2.43 -15.01
C LYS A 39 26.30 -3.45 -14.88
N THR A 40 25.05 -3.04 -15.01
CA THR A 40 23.91 -3.97 -15.03
C THR A 40 23.55 -4.32 -16.46
N ALA A 41 24.00 -5.50 -16.86
CA ALA A 41 23.46 -6.12 -18.06
C ALA A 41 21.93 -6.24 -17.90
N TYR A 42 21.21 -5.71 -18.88
CA TYR A 42 19.82 -5.96 -19.21
C TYR A 42 18.70 -5.11 -18.54
N PRO A 43 18.66 -3.79 -18.79
CA PRO A 43 17.44 -2.98 -18.64
C PRO A 43 16.21 -3.66 -19.30
N TRP A 44 16.44 -4.37 -20.40
CA TRP A 44 15.42 -5.15 -21.12
C TRP A 44 14.92 -6.38 -20.37
N ILE A 45 15.78 -7.12 -19.65
CA ILE A 45 15.34 -8.25 -18.80
C ILE A 45 14.53 -7.70 -17.63
N ALA A 46 15.01 -6.62 -17.04
CA ALA A 46 14.32 -5.89 -15.98
C ALA A 46 12.89 -5.50 -16.44
N LEU A 47 12.78 -4.81 -17.59
CA LEU A 47 11.50 -4.45 -18.19
C LEU A 47 10.63 -5.68 -18.48
N ALA A 48 11.21 -6.74 -19.04
CA ALA A 48 10.48 -7.97 -19.37
C ALA A 48 9.88 -8.63 -18.13
N ILE A 49 10.62 -8.71 -17.01
CA ILE A 49 10.11 -9.21 -15.74
C ILE A 49 8.92 -8.36 -15.27
N GLY A 50 9.07 -7.03 -15.28
CA GLY A 50 8.00 -6.11 -14.91
C GLY A 50 6.73 -6.28 -15.76
N VAL A 51 6.89 -6.41 -17.08
CA VAL A 51 5.78 -6.64 -18.02
C VAL A 51 5.12 -7.99 -17.77
N VAL A 52 5.88 -9.07 -17.60
CA VAL A 52 5.32 -10.41 -17.31
C VAL A 52 4.53 -10.38 -16.00
N MET A 53 5.08 -9.77 -14.94
CA MET A 53 4.37 -9.63 -13.66
C MET A 53 3.09 -8.81 -13.82
N LEU A 54 3.11 -7.71 -14.59
CA LEU A 54 1.93 -6.89 -14.88
C LEU A 54 0.85 -7.70 -15.61
N VAL A 55 1.22 -8.46 -16.66
CA VAL A 55 0.29 -9.30 -17.42
C VAL A 55 -0.34 -10.35 -16.51
N VAL A 56 0.45 -11.04 -15.68
CA VAL A 56 -0.05 -12.03 -14.72
C VAL A 56 -1.06 -11.38 -13.76
N TRP A 57 -0.76 -10.19 -13.25
CA TRP A 57 -1.68 -9.45 -12.38
C TRP A 57 -2.98 -9.05 -13.09
N LEU A 58 -2.91 -8.52 -14.32
CA LEU A 58 -4.09 -8.17 -15.11
C LEU A 58 -4.98 -9.39 -15.43
N VAL A 59 -4.36 -10.53 -15.77
CA VAL A 59 -5.07 -11.80 -16.00
C VAL A 59 -5.77 -12.26 -14.71
N LEU A 60 -5.12 -12.11 -13.56
CA LEU A 60 -5.70 -12.45 -12.27
C LEU A 60 -6.92 -11.56 -11.95
N LEU A 61 -6.82 -10.24 -12.16
CA LEU A 61 -7.93 -9.30 -11.94
C LEU A 61 -9.11 -9.55 -12.89
N THR A 62 -8.86 -9.79 -14.18
CA THR A 62 -9.92 -10.10 -15.15
C THR A 62 -10.60 -11.44 -14.87
N ARG A 63 -9.88 -12.45 -14.37
CA ARG A 63 -10.50 -13.70 -13.92
C ARG A 63 -11.36 -13.49 -12.67
N LEU A 64 -10.96 -12.59 -11.78
CA LEU A 64 -11.68 -12.31 -10.54
C LEU A 64 -13.09 -11.75 -10.77
N SER A 65 -13.26 -10.90 -11.79
CA SER A 65 -14.56 -10.30 -12.11
C SER A 65 -15.62 -11.34 -12.50
N ARG A 66 -15.18 -12.47 -13.07
CA ARG A 66 -16.05 -13.56 -13.56
C ARG A 66 -16.42 -14.58 -12.48
N MET A 67 -15.74 -14.59 -11.33
CA MET A 67 -16.01 -15.59 -10.28
C MET A 67 -17.28 -15.27 -9.51
N ARG A 68 -18.25 -16.19 -9.46
CA ARG A 68 -19.39 -16.07 -8.55
C ARG A 68 -18.91 -16.18 -7.11
N VAL A 69 -19.39 -15.29 -6.26
CA VAL A 69 -18.97 -15.21 -4.86
C VAL A 69 -20.22 -15.19 -3.99
N ALA A 70 -20.21 -15.97 -2.91
CA ALA A 70 -21.36 -16.06 -2.01
C ALA A 70 -21.73 -14.66 -1.44
N PRO A 71 -23.04 -14.35 -1.33
CA PRO A 71 -23.53 -13.12 -0.71
C PRO A 71 -23.28 -13.20 0.80
N ARG A 72 -22.21 -12.55 1.26
CA ARG A 72 -21.79 -12.48 2.67
C ARG A 72 -21.41 -11.04 3.01
N GLN A 73 -21.64 -10.63 4.25
CA GLN A 73 -21.13 -9.37 4.77
C GLN A 73 -19.60 -9.38 4.80
N ARG A 74 -18.99 -8.46 4.06
CA ARG A 74 -17.54 -8.35 3.93
C ARG A 74 -17.09 -6.94 4.26
N ARG A 75 -15.88 -6.86 4.81
CA ARG A 75 -15.29 -5.58 5.24
C ARG A 75 -14.84 -4.71 4.08
N LEU A 76 -14.29 -5.31 3.03
CA LEU A 76 -13.69 -4.59 1.89
C LEU A 76 -14.59 -4.57 0.65
N ASP A 77 -15.87 -4.93 0.78
CA ASP A 77 -16.81 -4.86 -0.35
C ASP A 77 -17.40 -3.45 -0.50
N LEU A 78 -16.95 -2.72 -1.52
CA LEU A 78 -17.36 -1.33 -1.80
C LEU A 78 -18.88 -1.17 -2.01
N GLY A 79 -19.55 -2.23 -2.47
CA GLY A 79 -21.01 -2.23 -2.64
C GLY A 79 -21.76 -2.28 -1.32
N GLN A 80 -21.14 -2.83 -0.27
CA GLN A 80 -21.75 -3.02 1.05
C GLN A 80 -21.34 -1.94 2.06
N MET A 81 -20.25 -1.21 1.81
CA MET A 81 -19.72 -0.21 2.74
C MET A 81 -20.66 1.00 2.90
N SER A 82 -20.81 1.43 4.15
CA SER A 82 -21.33 2.75 4.50
C SER A 82 -20.42 3.88 3.99
N ARG A 83 -20.95 5.12 3.91
CA ARG A 83 -20.15 6.31 3.55
C ARG A 83 -18.98 6.52 4.52
N GLU A 84 -19.17 6.23 5.80
CA GLU A 84 -18.13 6.36 6.83
C GLU A 84 -17.02 5.33 6.63
N GLU A 85 -17.36 4.06 6.35
CA GLU A 85 -16.37 3.03 5.99
C GLU A 85 -15.54 3.46 4.77
N LYS A 86 -16.20 3.97 3.71
CA LYS A 86 -15.51 4.44 2.50
C LYS A 86 -14.53 5.58 2.82
N ARG A 87 -14.96 6.59 3.57
CA ARG A 87 -14.12 7.73 3.97
C ARG A 87 -12.86 7.28 4.70
N TRP A 88 -13.01 6.45 5.73
CA TRP A 88 -11.87 5.99 6.53
C TRP A 88 -10.99 4.97 5.82
N ASN A 89 -11.54 4.17 4.90
CA ASN A 89 -10.71 3.32 4.04
C ASN A 89 -9.90 4.15 3.04
N ILE A 90 -10.48 5.18 2.41
CA ILE A 90 -9.72 6.09 1.53
C ILE A 90 -8.61 6.81 2.31
N ALA A 91 -8.93 7.35 3.48
CA ALA A 91 -7.92 7.96 4.35
C ALA A 91 -6.81 6.95 4.72
N GLY A 92 -7.20 5.73 5.12
CA GLY A 92 -6.27 4.66 5.43
C GLY A 92 -5.35 4.32 4.25
N PHE A 93 -5.90 4.21 3.03
CA PHE A 93 -5.11 3.98 1.83
C PHE A 93 -4.15 5.13 1.55
N ALA A 94 -4.58 6.39 1.71
CA ALA A 94 -3.71 7.54 1.53
C ALA A 94 -2.51 7.51 2.49
N PHE A 95 -2.73 7.23 3.78
CA PHE A 95 -1.64 7.12 4.76
C PHE A 95 -0.72 5.93 4.50
N VAL A 96 -1.28 4.78 4.13
CA VAL A 96 -0.47 3.59 3.78
C VAL A 96 0.36 3.84 2.52
N CYS A 97 -0.20 4.47 1.49
CA CYS A 97 0.54 4.86 0.29
C CYS A 97 1.66 5.85 0.62
N GLY A 98 1.38 6.87 1.45
CA GLY A 98 2.40 7.81 1.92
C GLY A 98 3.52 7.13 2.71
N LEU A 99 3.18 6.15 3.56
CA LEU A 99 4.16 5.34 4.29
C LEU A 99 5.03 4.51 3.35
N ILE A 100 4.44 3.83 2.37
CA ILE A 100 5.17 3.06 1.36
C ILE A 100 6.10 3.97 0.57
N ALA A 101 5.64 5.14 0.14
CA ALA A 101 6.46 6.11 -0.57
C ALA A 101 7.65 6.58 0.27
N TRP A 102 7.41 6.91 1.54
CA TRP A 102 8.47 7.29 2.48
C TRP A 102 9.49 6.16 2.67
N LEU A 103 9.05 4.91 2.86
CA LEU A 103 9.94 3.76 3.03
C LEU A 103 10.78 3.49 1.77
N ASN A 104 10.19 3.62 0.58
CA ASN A 104 10.94 3.46 -0.67
C ASN A 104 11.99 4.56 -0.82
N ALA A 105 11.62 5.83 -0.64
CA ALA A 105 12.56 6.94 -0.71
C ALA A 105 13.68 6.83 0.35
N ALA A 106 13.31 6.38 1.56
CA ALA A 106 14.25 6.17 2.65
C ALA A 106 15.26 5.05 2.34
N ALA A 107 14.87 4.03 1.59
CA ALA A 107 15.75 2.94 1.18
C ALA A 107 16.72 3.35 0.07
N THR A 108 16.41 4.39 -0.72
CA THR A 108 17.22 4.81 -1.89
C THR A 108 18.15 5.99 -1.61
N VAL A 109 17.95 6.73 -0.51
CA VAL A 109 18.76 7.90 -0.17
C VAL A 109 19.98 7.51 0.67
N ASP A 110 21.15 8.07 0.35
CA ASP A 110 22.31 8.05 1.25
C ASP A 110 22.09 9.00 2.43
N TRP A 111 22.07 8.43 3.64
CA TRP A 111 21.81 9.15 4.87
C TRP A 111 23.04 9.82 5.47
N ALA A 112 24.25 9.42 5.07
CA ALA A 112 25.48 9.92 5.68
C ALA A 112 25.64 11.45 5.59
N PRO A 113 25.32 12.13 4.47
CA PRO A 113 25.38 13.59 4.38
C PRO A 113 24.38 14.27 5.32
N LEU A 114 23.17 13.72 5.46
CA LEU A 114 22.16 14.28 6.35
C LEU A 114 22.58 14.12 7.81
N LEU A 115 22.98 12.92 8.23
CA LEU A 115 23.37 12.63 9.60
C LEU A 115 24.60 13.43 10.04
N SER A 116 25.61 13.53 9.18
CA SER A 116 26.81 14.34 9.47
C SER A 116 26.48 15.84 9.59
N ALA A 117 25.62 16.37 8.71
CA ALA A 117 25.21 17.77 8.77
C ALA A 117 24.38 18.09 10.02
N VAL A 118 23.52 17.16 10.45
CA VAL A 118 22.76 17.26 11.71
C VAL A 118 23.71 17.21 12.92
N ALA A 119 24.66 16.28 12.93
CA ALA A 119 25.66 16.17 14.00
C ALA A 119 26.55 17.43 14.10
N ALA A 120 26.82 18.09 12.98
CA ALA A 120 27.52 19.36 12.91
C ALA A 120 26.65 20.58 13.32
N GLY A 121 25.41 20.38 13.76
CA GLY A 121 24.54 21.45 14.26
C GLY A 121 23.91 22.33 13.16
N ARG A 122 23.90 21.90 11.91
CA ARG A 122 23.33 22.70 10.81
C ARG A 122 21.80 22.73 10.90
N ILE A 123 21.22 23.91 11.08
CA ILE A 123 19.78 24.11 11.30
C ILE A 123 18.92 23.52 10.18
N GLY A 124 19.23 23.81 8.92
CA GLY A 124 18.44 23.34 7.77
C GLY A 124 18.29 21.81 7.71
N PRO A 125 19.41 21.05 7.67
CA PRO A 125 19.41 19.59 7.76
C PRO A 125 18.67 19.03 8.99
N SER A 126 18.80 19.68 10.16
CA SER A 126 18.08 19.27 11.38
C SER A 126 16.56 19.44 11.25
N ILE A 127 16.10 20.55 10.67
CA ILE A 127 14.67 20.77 10.39
C ILE A 127 14.16 19.73 9.40
N LEU A 128 14.92 19.43 8.34
CA LEU A 128 14.57 18.40 7.37
C LEU A 128 14.44 17.02 8.04
N GLY A 129 15.43 16.62 8.84
CA GLY A 129 15.43 15.36 9.57
C GLY A 129 14.22 15.23 10.51
N ALA A 130 13.94 16.28 11.29
CA ALA A 130 12.77 16.33 12.16
C ALA A 130 11.46 16.24 11.35
N GLY A 131 11.37 16.93 10.21
CA GLY A 131 10.24 16.87 9.30
C GLY A 131 9.99 15.47 8.75
N LEU A 132 11.04 14.75 8.36
CA LEU A 132 10.94 13.37 7.88
C LEU A 132 10.44 12.41 8.96
N ILE A 133 10.92 12.56 10.20
CA ILE A 133 10.44 11.77 11.35
C ILE A 133 8.98 12.10 11.66
N LEU A 134 8.62 13.39 11.70
CA LEU A 134 7.24 13.81 11.95
C LEU A 134 6.28 13.29 10.88
N PHE A 135 6.70 13.32 9.61
CA PHE A 135 5.94 12.75 8.51
C PHE A 135 5.71 11.24 8.71
N LEU A 136 6.76 10.49 9.04
CA LEU A 136 6.65 9.04 9.30
C LEU A 136 5.66 8.75 10.43
N ILE A 137 5.78 9.48 11.55
CA ILE A 137 4.86 9.35 12.69
C ILE A 137 3.42 9.67 12.26
N ALA A 138 3.21 10.75 11.50
CA ALA A 138 1.90 11.14 11.00
C ALA A 138 1.28 10.07 10.09
N MET A 139 2.07 9.43 9.21
CA MET A 139 1.59 8.35 8.36
C MET A 139 1.19 7.12 9.18
N LEU A 140 2.01 6.71 10.15
CA LEU A 140 1.71 5.57 11.04
C LEU A 140 0.46 5.83 11.89
N ALA A 141 0.38 7.00 12.52
CA ALA A 141 -0.77 7.39 13.33
C ALA A 141 -2.04 7.51 12.48
N GLY A 142 -1.94 8.12 11.30
CA GLY A 142 -3.04 8.26 10.35
C GLY A 142 -3.58 6.91 9.87
N ALA A 143 -2.68 5.98 9.51
CA ALA A 143 -3.06 4.62 9.13
C ALA A 143 -3.75 3.88 10.28
N TRP A 144 -3.19 3.97 11.49
CA TRP A 144 -3.75 3.35 12.69
C TRP A 144 -5.13 3.89 13.05
N ILE A 145 -5.29 5.22 13.11
CA ILE A 145 -6.56 5.88 13.43
C ILE A 145 -7.61 5.54 12.37
N SER A 146 -7.25 5.63 11.08
CA SER A 146 -8.14 5.31 9.98
C SER A 146 -8.60 3.86 10.04
N TRP A 147 -7.69 2.93 10.37
CA TRP A 147 -8.02 1.52 10.56
C TRP A 147 -9.01 1.30 11.70
N ARG A 148 -8.79 1.94 12.86
CA ARG A 148 -9.70 1.83 14.02
C ARG A 148 -11.08 2.39 13.69
N ARG A 149 -11.15 3.56 13.05
CA ARG A 149 -12.41 4.20 12.66
C ARG A 149 -13.18 3.39 11.61
N SER A 150 -12.49 2.90 10.57
CA SER A 150 -13.04 1.99 9.57
C SER A 150 -13.59 0.71 10.21
N SER A 151 -12.83 0.12 11.14
CA SER A 151 -13.25 -1.09 11.87
C SER A 151 -14.50 -0.83 12.72
N ALA A 152 -14.56 0.30 13.44
CA ALA A 152 -15.72 0.67 14.23
C ALA A 152 -16.96 0.93 13.37
N ALA A 153 -16.81 1.55 12.19
CA ALA A 153 -17.91 1.75 11.25
C ALA A 153 -18.45 0.42 10.68
N PHE A 154 -17.54 -0.50 10.33
CA PHE A 154 -17.89 -1.86 9.90
C PHE A 154 -18.67 -2.62 10.98
N GLN A 155 -18.20 -2.59 12.24
CA GLN A 155 -18.89 -3.25 13.35
C GLN A 155 -20.27 -2.66 13.61
N ARG A 156 -20.43 -1.33 13.52
CA ARG A 156 -21.74 -0.67 13.61
C ARG A 156 -22.70 -1.14 12.52
N ARG A 157 -22.22 -1.25 11.28
CA ARG A 157 -23.04 -1.74 10.16
C ARG A 157 -23.50 -3.18 10.36
N ILE A 158 -22.59 -4.09 10.77
CA ILE A 158 -22.97 -5.48 11.04
C ILE A 158 -23.93 -5.56 12.22
N GLY A 159 -23.67 -4.81 13.30
CA GLY A 159 -24.55 -4.78 14.47
C GLY A 159 -25.95 -4.27 14.13
N ALA A 160 -26.08 -3.28 13.24
CA ALA A 160 -27.37 -2.79 12.77
C ALA A 160 -28.13 -3.83 11.93
N LEU A 161 -27.44 -4.62 11.11
CA LEU A 161 -28.04 -5.69 10.30
C LEU A 161 -28.44 -6.92 11.12
N ALA A 162 -27.86 -7.09 12.31
CA ALA A 162 -28.15 -8.21 13.20
C ALA A 162 -29.31 -7.94 14.18
N ARG A 163 -29.80 -6.70 14.25
CA ARG A 163 -30.99 -6.35 15.04
C ARG A 163 -32.24 -6.58 14.18
N PRO A 164 -33.20 -7.39 14.64
CA PRO A 164 -34.45 -7.66 13.91
C PRO A 164 -35.34 -6.42 13.78
#